data_AF-A0A438HY20-F1
#
_entry.id   AF-A0A438HY20-F1
#
_cell.length_a   1.000
_cell.length_b   1.000
_cell.length_c   1.000
_cell.angle_alpha   90.00
_cell.angle_beta   90.00
_cell.angle_gamma   90.00
#
_symmetry.space_group_name_H-M   'P 1'
#
loop_
_entity.id
_entity.type
_entity.pdbx_description
1 polymer ?
#
loop_
_entity_poly.entity_id
_entity_poly.type
_entity_poly.pdbx_seq_one_letter_code
_entity_poly.pdbx_strand_id
1 'polypeptide(L)'
;MLSSSHSQVVRDKRTGKTRGFGFVSFSNPSDLAAALKEMNGKYVGNRPIKLRKSNWKERTDSEALERQKNHIQKKPKLSKKSILHK
;
A
#
# COMPACT_ATOMS: atom_id res chain seq x y z
N MET A 1 -4.17 15.32 8.82
CA MET A 1 -4.36 13.90 8.43
C MET A 1 -3.02 13.37 7.92
N LEU A 2 -2.59 12.19 8.35
CA LEU A 2 -1.32 11.60 7.90
C LEU A 2 -1.42 11.21 6.42
N SER A 3 -0.43 11.57 5.60
CA SER A 3 -0.43 11.27 4.17
C SER A 3 0.28 9.93 3.89
N SER A 4 -0.52 8.88 3.66
CA SER A 4 -0.03 7.60 3.16
C SER A 4 -0.16 7.52 1.65
N SER A 5 0.94 7.20 0.96
CA SER A 5 0.97 7.05 -0.50
C SER A 5 0.48 5.68 -0.97
N HIS A 6 0.70 4.63 -0.16
CA HIS A 6 0.33 3.27 -0.52
C HIS A 6 0.12 2.39 0.72
N SER A 7 -0.83 1.47 0.66
CA SER A 7 -1.07 0.49 1.74
C SER A 7 -1.37 -0.88 1.15
N GLN A 8 -0.76 -1.94 1.71
CA GLN A 8 -0.97 -3.31 1.26
C GLN A 8 -1.06 -4.29 2.43
N VAL A 9 -2.13 -5.08 2.45
CA VAL A 9 -2.29 -6.20 3.41
C VAL A 9 -1.80 -7.47 2.75
N VAL A 10 -0.92 -8.20 3.43
CA VAL A 10 -0.41 -9.46 2.90
C VAL A 10 -1.44 -10.56 3.14
N ARG A 11 -1.89 -11.18 2.06
CA ARG A 11 -2.82 -12.31 2.06
C ARG A 11 -2.13 -13.55 1.52
N ASP A 12 -2.52 -14.70 2.03
CA ASP A 12 -2.12 -16.00 1.49
C ASP A 12 -2.74 -16.17 0.10
N LYS A 13 -1.93 -16.47 -0.91
CA LYS A 13 -2.38 -16.58 -2.32
C LYS A 13 -3.32 -17.76 -2.56
N ARG A 14 -3.20 -18.82 -1.77
CA ARG A 14 -3.99 -20.05 -1.92
C ARG A 14 -5.30 -19.97 -1.15
N THR A 15 -5.27 -19.41 0.06
CA THR A 15 -6.45 -19.38 0.95
C THR A 15 -7.18 -18.04 0.96
N GLY A 16 -6.58 -16.97 0.44
CA GLY A 16 -7.12 -15.60 0.48
C GLY A 16 -7.15 -14.95 1.87
N LYS A 17 -6.82 -15.70 2.93
CA LYS A 17 -6.82 -15.19 4.31
C LYS A 17 -5.65 -14.25 4.56
N THR A 18 -5.84 -13.26 5.42
CA THR A 18 -4.78 -12.31 5.80
C THR A 18 -3.72 -13.00 6.64
N ARG A 19 -2.44 -12.67 6.42
CA ARG A 19 -1.33 -13.18 7.23
C ARG A 19 -1.15 -12.44 8.57
N GLY A 20 -2.05 -11.51 8.90
CA GLY A 20 -2.01 -10.73 10.14
C GLY A 20 -1.02 -9.56 10.13
N PHE A 21 -0.44 -9.22 8.98
CA PHE A 21 0.42 -8.05 8.81
C PHE A 21 0.22 -7.38 7.44
N GLY A 22 0.67 -6.14 7.35
CA GLY A 22 0.63 -5.33 6.14
C GLY A 22 1.71 -4.25 6.16
N PHE A 23 1.88 -3.59 5.03
CA PHE A 23 2.86 -2.52 4.85
C PHE A 23 2.13 -1.23 4.47
N VAL A 24 2.60 -0.11 5.02
CA VAL A 24 2.11 1.22 4.70
C VAL A 24 3.31 2.08 4.32
N SER A 25 3.21 2.73 3.17
CA SER A 25 4.17 3.72 2.68
C SER A 25 3.65 5.11 3.02
N PHE A 26 4.47 5.87 3.73
CA PHE A 26 4.20 7.28 4.01
C PHE A 26 4.91 8.16 2.99
N SER A 27 4.29 9.27 2.63
CA SER A 27 4.90 10.25 1.72
C SER A 27 6.04 11.02 2.40
N ASN A 28 5.89 11.26 3.71
CA ASN A 28 6.83 12.06 4.51
C ASN A 28 7.38 11.25 5.69
N PRO A 29 8.66 11.45 6.07
CA PRO A 29 9.23 10.83 7.26
C PRO A 29 8.61 11.35 8.57
N SER A 30 8.14 12.61 8.58
CA SER A 30 7.43 13.19 9.72
C SER A 30 6.12 12.44 10.00
N ASP A 31 5.35 12.14 8.95
CA ASP A 31 4.11 11.38 9.05
C ASP A 31 4.34 9.96 9.56
N LEU A 32 5.45 9.32 9.15
CA LEU A 32 5.84 8.02 9.69
C LEU A 32 6.10 8.08 11.20
N ALA A 33 6.80 9.10 11.67
CA ALA A 33 7.11 9.27 13.09
C ALA A 33 5.84 9.55 13.91
N ALA A 34 4.96 10.42 13.41
CA ALA A 34 3.67 10.69 14.01
C ALA A 34 2.79 9.44 14.06
N ALA A 35 2.70 8.68 12.96
CA ALA A 35 1.97 7.42 12.90
C ALA A 35 2.49 6.40 13.91
N LEU A 36 3.82 6.24 14.02
CA LEU A 36 4.43 5.33 14.98
C LEU A 36 4.13 5.72 16.43
N LYS A 37 4.08 7.01 16.73
CA LYS A 37 3.77 7.50 18.08
C LYS A 37 2.28 7.34 18.43
N GLU A 38 1.40 7.67 17.50
CA GLU A 38 -0.04 7.75 17.76
C GLU A 38 -0.76 6.42 17.57
N MET A 39 -0.39 5.65 16.53
CA MET A 39 -1.12 4.47 16.10
C MET A 39 -0.56 3.16 16.69
N ASN A 40 0.65 3.16 17.23
CA ASN A 40 1.23 1.94 17.78
C ASN A 40 0.51 1.54 19.07
N GLY A 41 -0.02 0.32 19.11
CA GLY A 41 -0.82 -0.19 20.23
C GLY A 41 -2.30 0.23 20.19
N LYS A 42 -2.72 1.07 19.23
CA LYS A 42 -4.14 1.38 19.03
C LYS A 42 -4.89 0.13 18.54
N TYR A 43 -6.18 0.07 18.84
CA TYR A 43 -7.05 -0.98 18.32
C TYR A 43 -7.50 -0.66 16.90
N VAL A 44 -7.35 -1.62 16.00
CA VAL A 44 -7.95 -1.58 14.65
C VAL A 44 -8.87 -2.79 14.54
N GLY A 45 -10.18 -2.53 14.47
CA GLY A 45 -11.18 -3.57 14.66
C GLY A 45 -11.06 -4.17 16.07
N ASN A 46 -10.92 -5.49 16.15
CA ASN A 46 -10.88 -6.22 17.43
C ASN A 46 -9.47 -6.55 17.92
N ARG A 47 -8.41 -6.02 17.29
CA ARG A 47 -7.03 -6.36 17.65
C ARG A 47 -6.13 -5.13 17.76
N PRO A 48 -5.29 -5.01 18.80
CA PRO A 48 -4.30 -3.95 18.88
C PRO A 48 -3.23 -4.16 17.80
N ILE A 49 -2.86 -3.09 17.12
CA ILE A 49 -1.84 -3.13 16.06
C ILE A 49 -0.46 -2.83 16.63
N LYS A 50 0.56 -3.49 16.09
CA LYS A 50 1.97 -3.21 16.37
C LYS A 50 2.62 -2.66 15.12
N LEU A 51 3.15 -1.46 15.21
CA LEU A 51 3.86 -0.82 14.12
C LEU A 51 5.37 -1.00 14.32
N ARG A 52 6.09 -1.28 13.23
CA ARG A 52 7.55 -1.36 13.21
C ARG A 52 8.06 -0.74 11.92
N LYS A 53 9.28 -0.19 11.95
CA LYS A 53 9.98 0.17 10.72
C LYS A 53 10.21 -1.09 9.90
N SER A 54 9.86 -1.03 8.61
CA SER A 54 10.08 -2.13 7.69
C SER A 54 11.57 -2.36 7.49
N ASN A 55 11.99 -3.62 7.40
CA ASN A 55 13.34 -4.02 6.98
C ASN A 55 13.38 -4.49 5.52
N TRP A 56 12.27 -4.31 4.78
CA TRP A 56 12.12 -4.88 3.44
C TRP A 56 12.96 -4.10 2.43
N LYS A 57 14.19 -4.58 2.22
CA LYS A 57 15.20 -3.97 1.35
C LYS A 57 14.69 -3.75 -0.08
N GLU A 58 14.00 -4.73 -0.64
CA GLU A 58 13.50 -4.70 -2.03
C GLU A 58 12.52 -3.55 -2.33
N ARG A 59 11.81 -2.95 -1.36
CA ARG A 59 11.01 -1.72 -1.57
C ARG A 59 11.68 -0.44 -1.07
N THR A 60 12.75 -0.59 -0.29
CA THR A 60 13.54 0.54 0.20
C THR A 60 14.54 0.99 -0.87
N ASP A 61 14.86 0.11 -1.81
CA ASP A 61 15.64 0.42 -3.00
C ASP A 61 14.87 1.40 -3.90
N SER A 62 15.53 2.52 -4.23
CA SER A 62 15.03 3.56 -5.14
C SER A 62 14.51 3.01 -6.47
N GLU A 63 15.12 1.92 -6.94
CA GLU A 63 14.78 1.24 -8.19
C GLU A 63 13.40 0.56 -8.15
N ALA A 64 12.99 -0.02 -7.02
CA ALA A 64 11.66 -0.63 -6.89
C ALA A 64 10.55 0.42 -6.75
N LEU A 65 10.87 1.57 -6.13
CA LEU A 65 9.97 2.72 -6.09
C LEU A 65 9.70 3.25 -7.52
N GLU A 66 10.72 3.26 -8.38
CA GLU A 66 10.63 3.66 -9.78
C GLU A 66 9.86 2.65 -10.64
N ARG A 67 10.10 1.35 -10.45
CA ARG A 67 9.31 0.27 -11.08
C ARG A 67 7.81 0.37 -10.72
N GLN A 68 7.48 0.74 -9.47
CA GLN A 68 6.10 0.94 -9.04
C GLN A 68 5.47 2.21 -9.66
N LYS A 69 6.22 3.31 -9.80
CA LYS A 69 5.78 4.52 -10.52
C LYS A 69 5.44 4.24 -11.99
N ASN A 70 6.22 3.39 -12.65
CA ASN A 70 5.98 3.04 -14.04
C ASN A 70 4.76 2.11 -14.24
N HIS A 71 4.40 1.31 -13.24
CA HIS A 71 3.22 0.42 -13.32
C HIS A 71 1.89 1.19 -13.14
N ILE A 72 1.87 2.27 -12.35
CA ILE A 72 0.66 3.09 -12.14
C ILE A 72 0.31 3.94 -13.39
N GLN A 73 1.29 4.24 -14.25
CA GLN A 73 1.09 5.03 -15.48
C GLN A 73 0.45 4.25 -16.65
N LYS A 74 0.43 2.91 -16.61
CA LYS A 74 -0.28 2.09 -17.61
C LYS A 74 -1.74 1.83 -17.20
N LYS A 75 -2.55 2.89 -17.01
CA LYS A 75 -4.02 2.71 -17.06
C LYS A 75 -4.45 2.65 -18.53
N PRO A 76 -5.21 1.63 -18.98
CA PRO A 76 -5.69 1.56 -20.35
C PRO A 76 -6.70 2.70 -20.61
N LYS A 77 -6.49 3.47 -21.67
CA LYS A 77 -7.45 4.49 -22.14
C LYS A 77 -8.73 3.77 -22.59
N LEU A 78 -9.87 4.30 -22.15
CA LEU A 78 -11.24 3.80 -22.36
C LEU A 78 -11.52 3.25 -23.77
N SER A 79 -12.10 2.05 -23.85
CA SER A 79 -12.86 1.59 -25.02
C SER A 79 -14.16 2.41 -25.13
N LYS A 80 -14.31 3.21 -26.20
CA LYS A 80 -15.58 3.83 -26.56
C LYS A 80 -16.26 3.02 -27.68
N LYS A 81 -17.28 2.27 -27.25
CA LYS A 81 -18.54 1.83 -27.89
C LYS A 81 -18.55 1.57 -29.41
N SER A 82 -18.94 0.33 -29.73
CA SER A 82 -19.50 -0.12 -31.00
C SER A 82 -20.71 0.70 -31.44
N ILE A 83 -20.71 1.14 -32.70
CA ILE A 83 -21.94 1.52 -33.41
C ILE A 83 -21.90 0.83 -34.77
N LEU A 84 -22.77 -0.17 -34.90
CA LEU A 84 -23.09 -0.90 -36.12
C LEU A 84 -24.07 -0.06 -36.94
N HIS A 85 -23.80 0.18 -38.23
CA HIS A 85 -24.86 0.47 -39.19
C HIS A 85 -24.64 -0.34 -40.48
N LYS A 86 -25.79 -0.73 -41.03
CA LYS A 86 -26.11 -1.80 -41.98
C LYS A 86 -25.85 -1.41 -43.42
#